data_AF-A0A1H9JUT3-F1
#
_entry.id   AF-A0A1H9JUT3-F1
#
_cell.length_a   1.000
_cell.length_b   1.000
_cell.length_c   1.000
_cell.angle_alpha   90.00
_cell.angle_beta   90.00
_cell.angle_gamma   90.00
#
_symmetry.space_group_name_H-M   'P 1'
#
loop_
_entity.id
_entity.type
_entity.pdbx_description
1 polymer ?
#
loop_
_entity_poly.entity_id
_entity_poly.type
_entity_poly.pdbx_seq_one_letter_code
_entity_poly.pdbx_strand_id
1 'polypeptide(L)'
;MNWTLIFGCLSLLIYLLSPWMNLKTVQRAIGITLFLEVFYLLGHYIMDWPFPTPLVLMQLLVVSSLGVALGVCFSKIWPLPLNKGFERIFRTFLVVIPSLGLGMGLQILLQGAYATQAIYLIFALAAWIGSGQFVRTENGKQPVQKKVMNSVS
;
A
#
# COMPACT_ATOMS: atom_id res chain seq x y z
N MET A 1 -4.94 -18.47 10.17
CA MET A 1 -5.65 -18.81 8.91
C MET A 1 -6.89 -17.93 8.67
N ASN A 2 -7.80 -17.79 9.63
CA ASN A 2 -9.03 -16.98 9.46
C ASN A 2 -8.76 -15.48 9.21
N TRP A 3 -7.74 -14.90 9.84
CA TRP A 3 -7.42 -13.47 9.69
C TRP A 3 -7.09 -13.07 8.25
N THR A 4 -6.33 -13.87 7.50
CA THR A 4 -6.00 -13.58 6.10
C THR A 4 -7.25 -13.48 5.23
N LEU A 5 -8.22 -14.38 5.44
CA LEU A 5 -9.48 -14.36 4.70
C LEU A 5 -10.35 -13.16 5.08
N ILE A 6 -10.41 -12.82 6.38
CA ILE A 6 -11.13 -11.65 6.87
C ILE A 6 -10.54 -10.38 6.25
N PHE A 7 -9.23 -10.20 6.31
CA PHE A 7 -8.55 -9.04 5.73
C PHE A 7 -8.61 -9.02 4.20
N GLY A 8 -8.62 -10.18 3.54
CA GLY A 8 -8.84 -10.28 2.10
C GLY A 8 -10.25 -9.84 1.69
N CYS A 9 -11.27 -10.31 2.41
CA CYS A 9 -12.65 -9.88 2.20
C CYS A 9 -12.81 -8.38 2.48
N LEU A 10 -12.23 -7.88 3.58
CA LEU A 10 -12.21 -6.46 3.91
C LEU A 10 -11.55 -5.63 2.81
N SER A 11 -10.38 -6.06 2.33
CA SER A 11 -9.70 -5.40 1.20
C SER A 11 -10.62 -5.36 -0.01
N LEU A 12 -11.24 -6.48 -0.38
CA LEU A 12 -12.11 -6.56 -1.54
C LEU A 12 -13.33 -5.61 -1.39
N LEU A 13 -13.95 -5.57 -0.22
CA LEU A 13 -15.03 -4.62 0.09
C LEU A 13 -14.58 -3.17 -0.01
N ILE A 14 -13.40 -2.82 0.49
CA ILE A 14 -12.84 -1.46 0.36
C ILE A 14 -12.70 -1.08 -1.11
N TYR A 15 -12.18 -1.98 -1.94
CA TYR A 15 -11.97 -1.70 -3.36
C TYR A 15 -13.28 -1.64 -4.17
N LEU A 16 -14.31 -2.39 -3.79
CA LEU A 16 -15.61 -2.37 -4.46
C LEU A 16 -16.49 -1.19 -4.02
N LEU A 17 -16.51 -0.87 -2.72
CA LEU A 17 -17.42 0.13 -2.15
C LEU A 17 -16.83 1.54 -2.15
N SER A 18 -15.51 1.68 -2.16
CA SER A 18 -14.89 3.00 -2.06
C SER A 18 -14.89 3.71 -3.41
N PRO A 19 -15.49 4.91 -3.52
CA PRO A 19 -15.52 5.68 -4.75
C PRO A 19 -14.14 6.24 -5.14
N TRP A 20 -13.11 6.07 -4.28
CA TRP A 20 -11.75 6.55 -4.53
C TRP A 20 -10.84 5.45 -5.10
N MET A 21 -11.30 4.19 -5.13
CA MET A 21 -10.52 3.05 -5.58
C MET A 21 -10.73 2.82 -7.09
N ASN A 22 -10.02 3.60 -7.89
CA ASN A 22 -10.06 3.47 -9.35
C ASN A 22 -9.30 2.23 -9.85
N LEU A 23 -9.54 1.85 -11.11
CA LEU A 23 -8.83 0.74 -11.78
C LEU A 23 -7.30 0.86 -11.70
N LYS A 24 -6.77 2.09 -11.76
CA LYS A 24 -5.32 2.33 -11.59
C LYS A 24 -4.81 2.01 -10.18
N THR A 25 -5.64 2.17 -9.16
CA THR A 25 -5.30 1.80 -7.78
C THR A 25 -5.24 0.29 -7.65
N VAL A 26 -6.22 -0.42 -8.23
CA VAL A 26 -6.19 -1.89 -8.33
C VAL A 26 -4.95 -2.36 -9.07
N GLN A 27 -4.65 -1.79 -10.23
CA GLN A 27 -3.47 -2.11 -11.03
C GLN A 27 -2.17 -1.90 -10.24
N ARG A 28 -2.08 -0.84 -9.44
CA ARG A 28 -0.91 -0.60 -8.56
C ARG A 28 -0.80 -1.64 -7.46
N ALA A 29 -1.90 -1.98 -6.79
CA ALA A 29 -1.88 -3.00 -5.75
C ALA A 29 -1.42 -4.35 -6.33
N ILE A 30 -2.00 -4.77 -7.46
CA ILE A 30 -1.59 -5.98 -8.17
C ILE A 30 -0.13 -5.91 -8.63
N GLY A 31 0.30 -4.78 -9.19
CA GLY A 31 1.69 -4.60 -9.64
C GLY A 31 2.71 -4.68 -8.51
N ILE A 32 2.41 -4.11 -7.35
CA ILE A 32 3.25 -4.23 -6.15
C ILE A 32 3.29 -5.68 -5.68
N THR A 33 2.14 -6.36 -5.63
CA THR A 33 2.08 -7.78 -5.25
C THR A 33 2.92 -8.64 -6.18
N LEU A 34 2.70 -8.55 -7.50
CA LEU A 34 3.45 -9.33 -8.48
C LEU A 34 4.95 -9.07 -8.40
N PHE A 35 5.36 -7.81 -8.22
CA PHE A 35 6.77 -7.48 -8.01
C PHE A 35 7.34 -8.17 -6.77
N LEU A 36 6.61 -8.15 -5.65
CA LEU A 36 7.03 -8.80 -4.41
C LEU A 36 7.07 -10.32 -4.53
N GLU A 37 6.13 -10.92 -5.24
CA GLU A 37 6.11 -12.36 -5.51
C GLU A 37 7.34 -12.77 -6.33
N VAL A 38 7.64 -12.06 -7.42
CA VAL A 38 8.85 -12.29 -8.22
C VAL A 38 10.11 -12.10 -7.36
N PHE A 39 10.17 -11.04 -6.56
CA PHE A 39 11.30 -10.79 -5.66
C PHE A 39 11.49 -11.93 -4.65
N TYR A 40 10.41 -12.44 -4.06
CA TYR A 40 10.46 -13.54 -3.10
C TYR A 40 10.87 -14.86 -3.78
N LEU A 41 10.38 -15.10 -4.99
CA LEU A 41 10.74 -16.28 -5.78
C LEU A 41 12.22 -16.25 -6.19
N LEU A 42 12.72 -15.09 -6.60
CA LEU A 42 14.16 -14.88 -6.84
C LEU A 42 14.98 -15.09 -5.57
N GLY A 43 14.52 -14.57 -4.44
CA GLY A 43 15.16 -14.79 -3.14
C GLY A 43 15.21 -16.27 -2.75
N HIS A 44 14.16 -17.05 -3.05
CA HIS A 44 14.18 -18.50 -2.88
C HIS A 44 15.29 -19.16 -3.70
N TYR A 45 15.40 -18.84 -4.98
CA TYR A 45 16.39 -19.49 -5.87
C TYR A 45 17.83 -19.03 -5.66
N ILE A 46 18.06 -17.81 -5.15
CA ILE A 46 19.41 -17.23 -5.02
C ILE A 46 19.93 -17.33 -3.57
N MET A 47 19.04 -17.22 -2.58
CA MET A 47 19.39 -17.06 -1.16
C MET A 47 18.79 -18.17 -0.28
N ASP A 48 18.27 -19.25 -0.87
CA ASP A 48 17.66 -20.39 -0.19
C ASP A 48 16.57 -20.02 0.82
N TRP A 49 15.82 -18.93 0.55
CA TRP A 49 14.64 -18.58 1.33
C TRP A 49 13.59 -19.69 1.26
N PRO A 50 12.70 -19.84 2.26
CA PRO A 50 11.65 -20.86 2.17
C PRO A 50 10.74 -20.60 0.95
N PHE A 51 10.32 -21.67 0.27
CA PHE A 51 9.45 -21.57 -0.89
C PHE A 51 8.12 -20.87 -0.53
N PRO A 52 7.64 -19.90 -1.33
CA PRO A 52 6.41 -19.17 -1.04
C PRO A 52 5.19 -20.10 -1.12
N THR A 53 4.61 -20.43 0.03
CA THR A 53 3.36 -21.19 0.07
C THR A 53 2.19 -20.35 -0.49
N PRO A 54 1.11 -20.96 -1.01
CA PRO A 54 -0.06 -20.22 -1.50
C PRO A 54 -0.66 -19.26 -0.46
N LEU A 55 -0.56 -19.62 0.82
CA LEU A 55 -0.99 -18.77 1.92
C LEU A 55 -0.16 -17.48 2.02
N VAL A 56 1.15 -17.57 1.80
CA VAL A 56 2.06 -16.41 1.79
C VAL A 56 1.73 -15.47 0.64
N LEU A 57 1.50 -16.01 -0.56
CA LEU A 57 1.11 -15.21 -1.72
C LEU A 57 -0.17 -14.41 -1.44
N MET A 58 -1.17 -15.07 -0.85
CA MET A 58 -2.41 -14.40 -0.41
C MET A 58 -2.15 -13.35 0.67
N GLN A 59 -1.26 -13.61 1.63
CA GLN A 59 -0.89 -12.60 2.64
C GLN A 59 -0.22 -11.38 2.01
N LEU A 60 0.71 -11.58 1.08
CA LEU A 60 1.37 -10.49 0.35
C LEU A 60 0.35 -9.64 -0.41
N LEU A 61 -0.60 -10.28 -1.09
CA LEU A 61 -1.68 -9.60 -1.81
C LEU A 61 -2.52 -8.75 -0.86
N VAL A 62 -2.95 -9.32 0.25
CA VAL A 62 -3.81 -8.61 1.23
C VAL A 62 -3.07 -7.47 1.91
N VAL A 63 -1.81 -7.66 2.27
CA VAL A 63 -0.99 -6.65 2.93
C VAL A 63 -0.71 -5.49 1.98
N SER A 64 -0.31 -5.79 0.73
CA SER A 64 -0.03 -4.76 -0.26
C SER A 64 -1.30 -3.99 -0.63
N SER A 65 -2.44 -4.66 -0.78
CA SER A 65 -3.70 -4.03 -1.15
C SER A 65 -4.22 -3.11 -0.07
N LEU A 66 -4.16 -3.54 1.21
CA LEU A 66 -4.52 -2.73 2.36
C LEU A 66 -3.55 -1.56 2.55
N GLY A 67 -2.25 -1.79 2.36
CA GLY A 67 -1.24 -0.73 2.38
C GLY A 67 -1.57 0.35 1.35
N VAL A 68 -1.75 -0.04 0.08
CA VAL A 68 -2.14 0.89 -1.00
C VAL A 68 -3.43 1.63 -0.65
N ALA A 69 -4.45 0.93 -0.14
CA ALA A 69 -5.72 1.55 0.24
C ALA A 69 -5.55 2.60 1.35
N LEU A 70 -4.75 2.29 2.36
CA LEU A 70 -4.39 3.24 3.43
C LEU A 70 -3.66 4.45 2.87
N GLY A 71 -2.69 4.23 1.99
CA GLY A 71 -1.97 5.30 1.29
C GLY A 71 -2.90 6.23 0.52
N VAL A 72 -3.85 5.66 -0.23
CA VAL A 72 -4.86 6.42 -0.98
C VAL A 72 -5.73 7.24 -0.02
N CYS A 73 -6.22 6.63 1.06
CA CYS A 73 -7.01 7.32 2.08
C CYS A 73 -6.23 8.49 2.71
N PHE A 74 -4.98 8.25 3.09
CA PHE A 74 -4.10 9.28 3.62
C PHE A 74 -3.92 10.43 2.62
N SER A 75 -3.72 10.11 1.34
CA SER A 75 -3.52 11.14 0.32
C SER A 75 -4.75 12.01 0.06
N LYS A 76 -5.93 11.58 0.48
CA LYS A 76 -7.13 12.42 0.48
C LYS A 76 -7.14 13.41 1.64
N ILE A 77 -6.75 12.96 2.84
CA ILE A 77 -6.66 13.80 4.04
C ILE A 77 -5.51 14.81 3.89
N TRP A 78 -4.37 14.34 3.39
CA TRP A 78 -3.16 15.14 3.17
C TRP A 78 -2.64 14.96 1.72
N PRO A 79 -3.21 15.71 0.75
CA PRO A 79 -2.80 15.65 -0.65
C PRO A 79 -1.35 16.07 -0.84
N LEU A 80 -0.73 15.59 -1.91
CA LEU A 80 0.67 15.90 -2.21
C LEU A 80 0.81 17.42 -2.50
N PRO A 81 1.71 18.14 -1.81
CA PRO A 81 1.97 19.54 -2.14
C PRO A 81 2.58 19.66 -3.54
N LEU A 82 2.22 20.70 -4.28
CA LEU A 82 2.78 21.04 -5.61
C LEU A 82 4.27 21.40 -5.52
N ASN A 83 4.62 22.18 -4.50
CA ASN A 83 5.97 22.66 -4.29
C ASN A 83 6.83 21.57 -3.65
N LYS A 84 8.04 21.37 -4.19
CA LYS A 84 9.06 20.52 -3.57
C LYS A 84 9.61 21.25 -2.34
N GLY A 85 9.43 20.68 -1.15
CA GLY A 85 9.91 21.28 0.10
C GLY A 85 9.78 20.34 1.29
N PHE A 86 10.08 20.85 2.49
CA PHE A 86 10.04 20.10 3.75
C PHE A 86 8.69 19.43 4.01
N GLU A 87 7.58 20.03 3.57
CA GLU A 87 6.24 19.44 3.70
C GLU A 87 6.14 18.03 3.10
N ARG A 88 6.81 17.78 1.95
CA ARG A 88 6.80 16.46 1.31
C ARG A 88 7.57 15.41 2.12
N ILE A 89 8.61 15.84 2.82
CA ILE A 89 9.42 15.01 3.71
C ILE A 89 8.59 14.64 4.94
N PHE A 90 8.01 15.63 5.61
CA PHE A 90 7.12 15.41 6.76
C PHE A 90 5.93 14.51 6.41
N ARG A 91 5.31 14.73 5.25
CA ARG A 91 4.25 13.86 4.75
C ARG A 91 4.70 12.41 4.62
N THR A 92 5.91 12.18 4.13
CA THR A 92 6.45 10.82 4.00
C THR A 92 6.62 10.17 5.37
N PHE A 93 7.18 10.89 6.35
CA PHE A 93 7.27 10.38 7.73
C PHE A 93 5.90 10.11 8.35
N LEU A 94 4.92 11.01 8.14
CA LEU A 94 3.55 10.86 8.64
C LEU A 94 2.79 9.70 8.02
N VAL A 95 3.15 9.25 6.81
CA VAL A 95 2.59 8.02 6.22
C VAL A 95 3.36 6.81 6.72
N VAL A 96 4.68 6.83 6.60
CA VAL A 96 5.53 5.65 6.77
C VAL A 96 5.54 5.21 8.23
N ILE A 97 5.72 6.12 9.19
CA ILE A 97 5.83 5.75 10.62
C ILE A 97 4.54 5.08 11.12
N PRO A 98 3.34 5.65 10.94
CA PRO A 98 2.10 4.97 11.33
C PRO A 98 1.86 3.68 10.53
N SER A 99 2.21 3.66 9.24
CA SER A 99 2.05 2.46 8.42
C SER A 99 2.97 1.33 8.88
N LEU A 100 4.19 1.62 9.34
CA LEU A 100 5.08 0.61 9.92
C LEU A 100 4.47 0.01 11.19
N GLY A 101 3.93 0.85 12.08
CA GLY A 101 3.26 0.39 13.30
C GLY A 101 2.03 -0.49 12.99
N LEU A 102 1.18 -0.06 12.06
CA LEU A 102 0.04 -0.84 11.60
C LEU A 102 0.47 -2.15 10.92
N GLY A 103 1.53 -2.09 10.12
CA GLY A 103 2.12 -3.25 9.46
C GLY A 103 2.68 -4.26 10.44
N MET A 104 3.28 -3.83 11.56
CA MET A 104 3.72 -4.70 12.65
C MET A 104 2.53 -5.37 13.33
N GLY A 105 1.47 -4.63 13.63
CA GLY A 105 0.23 -5.19 14.17
C GLY A 105 -0.36 -6.25 13.22
N LEU A 106 -0.42 -5.95 11.92
CA LEU A 106 -0.91 -6.87 10.90
C LEU A 106 -0.03 -8.11 10.78
N GLN A 107 1.30 -7.96 10.88
CA GLN A 107 2.24 -9.07 10.88
C GLN A 107 2.01 -10.03 12.06
N ILE A 108 1.84 -9.49 13.27
CA ILE A 108 1.54 -10.30 14.46
C ILE A 108 0.20 -11.04 14.28
N LEU A 109 -0.81 -10.40 13.70
CA LEU A 109 -2.13 -11.03 13.47
C LEU A 109 -2.10 -12.12 12.39
N LEU A 110 -1.30 -11.94 11.33
CA LEU A 110 -1.27 -12.85 10.19
C LEU A 110 -0.28 -14.02 10.37
N GLN A 111 0.88 -13.77 10.99
CA GLN A 111 1.98 -14.73 11.10
C GLN A 111 2.37 -15.07 12.54
N GLY A 112 1.87 -14.34 13.53
CA GLY A 112 2.21 -14.56 14.94
C GLY A 112 3.56 -13.94 15.33
N ALA A 113 4.11 -14.42 16.46
CA ALA A 113 5.34 -13.88 17.04
C ALA A 113 6.62 -14.20 16.23
N TYR A 114 6.61 -15.29 15.46
CA TYR A 114 7.72 -15.72 14.60
C TYR A 114 7.40 -15.44 13.14
N ALA A 115 7.33 -14.15 12.81
CA ALA A 115 7.13 -13.72 11.44
C ALA A 115 8.42 -13.88 10.63
N THR A 116 8.36 -14.74 9.61
CA THR A 116 9.47 -14.99 8.68
C THR A 116 9.54 -13.94 7.56
N GLN A 117 8.57 -13.02 7.49
CA GLN A 117 8.43 -12.07 6.40
C GLN A 117 8.34 -10.65 6.93
N ALA A 118 8.94 -9.71 6.22
CA ALA A 118 8.88 -8.29 6.56
C ALA A 118 7.56 -7.64 6.08
N ILE A 119 6.42 -8.19 6.52
CA ILE A 119 5.07 -7.70 6.20
C ILE A 119 4.93 -6.22 6.57
N TYR A 120 5.50 -5.79 7.69
CA TYR A 120 5.43 -4.39 8.12
C TYR A 120 6.10 -3.43 7.12
N LEU A 121 7.24 -3.82 6.53
CA LEU A 121 7.93 -3.02 5.50
C LEU A 121 7.12 -2.98 4.21
N ILE A 122 6.58 -4.13 3.80
CA ILE A 122 5.75 -4.25 2.60
C ILE A 122 4.52 -3.35 2.73
N PHE A 123 3.85 -3.40 3.87
CA PHE A 123 2.69 -2.56 4.16
C PHE A 123 3.03 -1.07 4.10
N ALA A 124 4.11 -0.66 4.77
CA ALA A 124 4.54 0.74 4.79
C ALA A 124 4.96 1.26 3.42
N LEU A 125 5.65 0.44 2.64
CA LEU A 125 6.07 0.78 1.28
C LEU A 125 4.86 0.87 0.34
N ALA A 126 3.92 -0.07 0.45
CA ALA A 126 2.66 -0.04 -0.29
C ALA A 126 1.82 1.21 0.04
N ALA A 127 1.73 1.57 1.33
CA ALA A 127 1.05 2.79 1.77
C ALA A 127 1.74 4.06 1.27
N TRP A 128 3.07 4.09 1.30
CA TRP A 128 3.82 5.22 0.79
C TRP A 128 3.60 5.41 -0.72
N ILE A 129 3.70 4.34 -1.53
CA ILE A 129 3.45 4.38 -2.98
C ILE A 129 1.98 4.74 -3.27
N GLY A 130 1.04 4.18 -2.51
CA GLY A 130 -0.39 4.49 -2.59
C GLY A 130 -0.69 5.96 -2.33
N SER A 131 0.06 6.59 -1.41
CA SER A 131 -0.12 7.99 -1.05
C SER A 131 0.19 9.00 -2.17
N GLY A 132 0.81 8.59 -3.28
CA GLY A 132 1.12 9.50 -4.39
C GLY A 132 -0.04 9.83 -5.34
N GLN A 133 -1.29 9.47 -5.00
CA GLN A 133 -2.44 9.52 -5.93
C GLN A 133 -3.07 10.91 -6.10
N PHE A 134 -3.30 11.64 -5.01
CA PHE A 134 -3.90 12.97 -5.04
C PHE A 134 -2.84 14.06 -4.90
N VAL A 135 -2.95 15.08 -5.74
CA VAL A 135 -2.06 16.25 -5.73
C VAL A 135 -2.92 17.48 -5.46
N ARG A 136 -2.40 18.41 -4.66
CA ARG A 136 -3.08 19.69 -4.41
C ARG A 136 -3.06 20.50 -5.70
N THR A 137 -4.14 21.21 -6.00
CA THR A 137 -4.25 22.09 -7.17
C THR A 137 -3.77 23.50 -6.79
N GLU A 138 -3.30 24.32 -7.75
CA GLU A 138 -2.71 25.65 -7.49
C GLU A 138 -3.64 26.59 -6.69
N ASN A 139 -4.97 26.43 -6.85
CA ASN A 139 -5.97 27.22 -6.13
C ASN A 139 -6.26 26.74 -4.69
N GLY A 140 -5.50 25.79 -4.14
CA GLY A 140 -5.50 25.46 -2.71
C GLY A 140 -6.77 24.81 -2.14
N LYS A 141 -7.88 24.75 -2.89
CA LYS A 141 -9.22 24.44 -2.35
C LYS A 141 -9.70 23.00 -2.49
N GLN A 142 -9.20 22.17 -3.42
CA GLN A 142 -9.68 20.78 -3.55
C GLN A 142 -8.59 19.79 -3.99
N PRO A 143 -8.55 18.56 -3.42
CA PRO A 143 -7.66 17.49 -3.86
C PRO A 143 -8.12 16.97 -5.22
N VAL A 144 -7.26 17.09 -6.24
CA VAL A 144 -7.56 16.63 -7.59
C VAL A 144 -6.74 15.37 -7.88
N GLN A 145 -7.37 14.38 -8.53
CA GLN A 145 -6.64 13.20 -8.97
C GLN A 145 -5.58 13.61 -10.01
N LYS A 146 -4.36 13.10 -9.86
CA LYS A 146 -3.20 13.46 -10.71
C LYS A 146 -3.47 13.37 -12.22
N LYS A 147 -4.41 12.53 -12.67
CA LYS A 147 -4.78 12.39 -14.09
C LYS A 147 -5.57 13.59 -14.62
N VAL A 148 -6.44 14.21 -13.81
CA VAL A 148 -7.24 15.38 -14.23
C VAL A 148 -6.35 16.59 -14.46
N MET A 149 -5.27 16.75 -13.67
CA MET A 149 -4.32 17.84 -13.87
C MET A 149 -3.53 17.70 -15.18
N ASN A 150 -3.10 16.49 -15.53
CA ASN A 150 -2.35 16.22 -16.77
C ASN A 150 -3.19 16.26 -18.06
N SER A 151 -4.53 16.31 -17.96
CA SER A 151 -5.40 16.48 -19.13
C SER A 151 -5.88 17.91 -19.33
N VAL A 152 -5.51 18.83 -18.42
CA VAL A 152 -5.92 20.24 -18.40
C VAL A 152 -4.73 21.19 -18.64
N SER A 153 -3.49 20.67 -18.62
CA SER A 153 -2.28 21.36 -19.13
C SER A 153 -2.00 20.99 -20.58
#